data_AF-A0A326RQQ6-F1
#
_entry.id   AF-A0A326RQQ6-F1
#
_cell.length_a   1.000
_cell.length_b   1.000
_cell.length_c   1.000
_cell.angle_alpha   90.00
_cell.angle_beta   90.00
_cell.angle_gamma   90.00
#
_symmetry.space_group_name_H-M   'P 1'
#
loop_
_entity.id
_entity.type
_entity.pdbx_description
1 polymer ?
#
loop_
_entity_poly.entity_id
_entity_poly.type
_entity_poly.pdbx_seq_one_letter_code
_entity_poly.pdbx_strand_id
1 'polypeptide(L)'
;MTYTDPGAILGRAFLRIGQVILVLFAIASGYMVYLGSEGLFSDWEIEMEEDLLWLFPSLSPQDWISYFFVGLGLKCLFWFGILAWLERRIKYSTSK
;
A
#
# COMPACT_ATOMS: atom_id res chain seq x y z
N MET A 1 -12.52 -7.30 -36.23
CA MET A 1 -12.16 -5.90 -36.52
C MET A 1 -11.72 -5.28 -35.22
N THR A 2 -10.44 -4.93 -35.12
CA THR A 2 -9.81 -4.31 -33.96
C THR A 2 -10.32 -2.88 -33.89
N TYR A 3 -11.37 -2.64 -33.10
CA TYR A 3 -11.66 -1.28 -32.65
C TYR A 3 -10.56 -0.94 -31.66
N THR A 4 -9.56 -0.21 -32.16
CA THR A 4 -8.52 0.40 -31.35
C THR A 4 -9.20 1.50 -30.52
N ASP A 5 -9.99 1.13 -29.52
CA ASP A 5 -10.65 2.10 -28.65
C ASP A 5 -9.57 2.81 -27.84
N PRO A 6 -9.27 4.09 -28.13
CA PRO A 6 -8.22 4.81 -27.43
C PRO A 6 -8.50 4.86 -25.92
N GLY A 7 -9.78 4.82 -25.51
CA GLY A 7 -10.20 4.71 -24.12
C GLY A 7 -9.78 3.40 -23.43
N ALA A 8 -9.81 2.26 -24.14
CA ALA A 8 -9.37 0.98 -23.57
C ALA A 8 -7.85 0.93 -23.36
N ILE A 9 -7.09 1.54 -24.27
CA ILE A 9 -5.63 1.69 -24.14
C ILE A 9 -5.30 2.63 -22.97
N LEU A 10 -6.00 3.75 -22.86
CA LEU A 10 -5.81 4.73 -21.79
C LEU A 10 -6.15 4.13 -20.42
N GLY A 11 -7.26 3.40 -20.31
CA GLY A 11 -7.66 2.71 -19.08
C GLY A 11 -6.65 1.66 -18.64
N ARG A 12 -6.07 0.90 -19.59
CA ARG A 12 -5.02 -0.08 -19.29
C ARG A 12 -3.73 0.60 -18.83
N ALA A 13 -3.34 1.71 -19.46
CA ALA A 13 -2.18 2.49 -19.03
C ALA A 13 -2.39 3.04 -17.61
N PHE A 14 -3.56 3.59 -17.32
CA PHE A 14 -3.92 4.10 -15.99
C PHE A 14 -3.86 3.02 -14.89
N LEU A 15 -4.45 1.84 -15.16
CA LEU A 15 -4.38 0.69 -14.23
C LEU A 15 -2.94 0.29 -13.93
N ARG A 16 -2.08 0.30 -14.95
CA ARG A 16 -0.67 -0.08 -14.81
C ARG A 16 0.15 0.97 -14.06
N ILE A 17 -0.11 2.25 -14.30
CA ILE A 17 0.48 3.35 -13.53
C ILE A 17 0.08 3.22 -12.05
N GLY A 18 -1.21 2.99 -11.77
CA GLY A 18 -1.71 2.79 -10.41
C GLY A 18 -1.05 1.59 -9.71
N GLN A 19 -0.90 0.47 -10.41
CA GLN A 19 -0.19 -0.71 -9.91
C GLN A 19 1.28 -0.41 -9.56
N VAL A 20 2.01 0.30 -10.42
CA VAL A 20 3.41 0.67 -10.17
C VAL A 20 3.51 1.57 -8.94
N ILE A 21 2.65 2.58 -8.84
CA ILE A 21 2.62 3.49 -7.69
C ILE A 21 2.35 2.71 -6.39
N LEU A 22 1.38 1.80 -6.38
CA LEU A 22 1.07 0.98 -5.21
C LEU A 22 2.23 0.10 -4.77
N VAL A 23 2.97 -0.49 -5.72
CA VAL A 23 4.16 -1.30 -5.41
C VAL A 23 5.26 -0.42 -4.84
N LEU A 24 5.50 0.77 -5.40
CA LEU A 24 6.48 1.71 -4.86
C LEU A 24 6.14 2.12 -3.42
N PHE A 25 4.86 2.39 -3.13
CA PHE A 25 4.41 2.68 -1.76
C PHE A 25 4.58 1.48 -0.82
N ALA A 26 4.31 0.25 -1.29
CA ALA A 26 4.52 -0.95 -0.49
C ALA A 26 6.00 -1.16 -0.13
N ILE A 27 6.90 -0.95 -1.11
CA ILE A 27 8.35 -1.02 -0.90
C ILE A 27 8.82 0.07 0.06
N ALA A 28 8.39 1.32 -0.15
CA ALA A 28 8.73 2.44 0.73
C ALA A 28 8.25 2.17 2.16
N SER A 29 7.05 1.62 2.33
CA SER A 29 6.52 1.25 3.64
C SER A 29 7.35 0.16 4.31
N GLY A 30 7.71 -0.89 3.57
CA GLY A 30 8.60 -1.94 4.08
C GLY A 30 9.97 -1.40 4.48
N TYR A 31 10.50 -0.44 3.71
CA TYR A 31 11.75 0.24 4.03
C TYR A 31 11.65 1.08 5.30
N MET A 32 10.54 1.79 5.51
CA MET A 32 10.28 2.53 6.75
C MET A 32 10.18 1.61 7.97
N VAL A 33 9.60 0.42 7.82
CA VAL A 33 9.55 -0.59 8.90
C VAL A 33 10.96 -1.09 9.23
N TYR A 34 11.78 -1.36 8.21
CA TYR A 34 13.18 -1.76 8.42
C TYR A 34 13.96 -0.66 9.16
N LEU A 35 13.85 0.60 8.73
CA LEU A 35 14.49 1.71 9.43
C LEU A 35 13.97 1.89 10.86
N GLY A 36 12.66 1.66 11.07
CA GLY A 36 12.07 1.63 12.41
C GLY A 36 12.71 0.57 13.30
N SER A 37 12.97 -0.64 12.77
CA SER A 37 13.64 -1.71 13.52
C SER A 37 15.11 -1.42 13.85
N GLU A 38 15.77 -0.58 13.06
CA GLU A 38 17.12 -0.07 13.34
C GLU A 38 17.11 1.11 14.34
N GLY A 39 15.94 1.49 14.86
CA GLY A 39 15.79 2.54 15.85
C GLY A 39 15.71 3.96 15.27
N LEU A 40 15.38 4.14 13.98
CA LEU A 40 15.23 5.49 13.39
C LEU A 40 14.26 6.38 14.18
N PHE A 41 13.24 5.78 14.79
CA PHE A 41 12.22 6.49 15.58
C PHE A 41 12.51 6.50 17.09
N SER A 42 13.67 6.00 17.55
CA SER A 42 14.00 5.95 18.99
C SER A 42 14.04 7.32 19.64
N ASP A 43 14.47 8.32 18.87
CA ASP A 43 14.64 9.70 19.33
C ASP A 43 13.41 10.57 19.06
N TRP A 44 12.36 9.99 18.48
CA TRP A 44 11.09 10.67 18.28
C TRP A 44 10.26 10.60 19.56
N GLU A 45 10.11 11.75 20.22
CA GLU A 45 9.14 11.96 21.30
C GLU A 45 7.72 11.93 20.72
N ILE A 46 7.16 10.73 20.61
CA ILE A 46 5.78 10.52 20.18
C ILE A 46 4.93 10.50 21.44
N GLU A 47 4.29 11.61 21.76
CA GLU A 47 3.25 11.67 22.78
C GLU A 47 2.01 10.94 22.26
N MET A 48 1.72 9.75 22.81
CA MET A 48 0.45 9.06 22.58
C MET A 48 -0.57 9.53 23.61
N GLU A 49 -1.77 9.91 23.17
CA GLU A 49 -2.87 10.27 24.07
C GLU A 49 -3.16 9.13 25.07
N GLU A 50 -3.45 9.47 26.32
CA GLU A 50 -3.66 8.50 27.41
C GLU A 50 -4.76 7.46 27.10
N ASP A 51 -5.77 7.83 26.33
CA ASP A 51 -6.84 6.93 25.89
C ASP A 51 -6.34 5.82 24.94
N LEU A 52 -5.32 6.10 24.12
CA LEU A 52 -4.68 5.11 23.24
C LEU A 52 -3.76 4.17 24.03
N LEU A 53 -3.09 4.68 25.06
CA LEU A 53 -2.27 3.88 25.99
C LEU A 53 -3.13 2.90 26.78
N TRP A 54 -4.36 3.28 27.16
CA TRP A 54 -5.29 2.38 27.83
C TRP A 54 -5.76 1.23 26.95
N LEU A 55 -5.98 1.49 25.65
CA LEU A 55 -6.43 0.48 24.69
C LEU A 55 -5.30 -0.49 24.29
N PHE A 56 -4.04 -0.04 24.29
CA PHE A 56 -2.87 -0.83 23.93
C PHE A 56 -1.69 -0.63 24.92
N PRO A 57 -1.81 -1.13 26.17
CA PRO A 57 -0.87 -0.83 27.24
C PRO A 57 0.53 -1.42 27.08
N SER A 58 0.71 -2.36 26.14
CA SER A 58 1.98 -3.06 25.90
C SER A 58 2.75 -2.56 24.68
N LEU A 59 2.21 -1.59 23.92
CA LEU A 59 2.84 -1.12 22.69
C LEU A 59 3.63 0.15 22.97
N SER A 60 4.93 0.10 22.69
CA SER A 60 5.74 1.33 22.71
C SER A 60 5.25 2.28 21.60
N PRO A 61 5.24 3.60 21.82
CA PRO A 61 4.87 4.58 20.79
C PRO A 61 5.64 4.42 19.48
N GLN A 62 6.87 3.92 19.55
CA GLN A 62 7.77 3.73 18.42
C GLN A 62 7.37 2.51 17.59
N ASP A 63 6.91 1.43 18.24
CA ASP A 63 6.37 0.26 17.55
C ASP A 63 5.09 0.60 16.79
N TRP A 64 4.30 1.57 17.29
CA TRP A 64 3.05 2.00 16.63
C TRP A 64 3.28 2.51 15.20
N ILE A 65 4.36 3.27 14.99
CA ILE A 65 4.74 3.76 13.66
C ILE A 65 5.08 2.60 12.73
N SER A 66 5.83 1.62 13.23
CA SER A 66 6.15 0.40 12.49
C SER A 66 4.88 -0.37 12.11
N TYR A 67 3.93 -0.55 13.04
CA TYR A 67 2.64 -1.18 12.74
C TYR A 67 1.81 -0.40 11.72
N PHE A 68 1.83 0.93 11.78
CA PHE A 68 1.16 1.77 10.79
C PHE A 68 1.72 1.53 9.39
N PHE A 69 3.06 1.54 9.21
CA PHE A 69 3.68 1.30 7.92
C PHE A 69 3.50 -0.15 7.43
N VAL A 70 3.53 -1.15 8.31
CA VAL A 70 3.16 -2.53 7.95
C VAL A 70 1.72 -2.58 7.43
N GLY A 71 0.79 -1.97 8.15
CA GLY A 71 -0.61 -1.90 7.74
C GLY A 71 -0.82 -1.18 6.41
N LEU A 72 -0.07 -0.09 6.19
CA LEU A 72 -0.10 0.66 4.93
C LEU A 72 0.44 -0.18 3.76
N GLY A 73 1.58 -0.86 3.95
CA GLY A 73 2.15 -1.77 2.96
C GLY A 73 1.20 -2.92 2.59
N LEU A 74 0.56 -3.54 3.58
CA LEU A 74 -0.44 -4.58 3.36
C LEU A 74 -1.66 -4.07 2.57
N LYS A 75 -2.16 -2.87 2.91
CA LYS A 75 -3.25 -2.25 2.15
C LYS A 75 -2.86 -1.96 0.70
N CYS A 76 -1.64 -1.50 0.45
CA CYS A 76 -1.13 -1.27 -0.90
C CYS A 76 -1.06 -2.58 -1.71
N LEU A 77 -0.56 -3.66 -1.12
CA LEU A 77 -0.51 -4.99 -1.76
C LEU A 77 -1.91 -5.55 -2.04
N PHE A 78 -2.85 -5.34 -1.12
CA PHE A 78 -4.24 -5.74 -1.31
C PHE A 78 -4.88 -5.02 -2.51
N TRP A 79 -4.73 -3.69 -2.58
CA TRP A 79 -5.22 -2.90 -3.72
C TRP A 79 -4.51 -3.25 -5.03
N PHE A 80 -3.21 -3.52 -4.99
CA PHE A 80 -2.47 -4.00 -6.15
C PHE A 80 -3.08 -5.32 -6.67
N GLY A 81 -3.40 -6.26 -5.77
CA GLY A 81 -4.09 -7.50 -6.11
C GLY A 81 -5.45 -7.27 -6.77
N ILE A 82 -6.26 -6.33 -6.24
CA ILE A 82 -7.55 -5.95 -6.85
C ILE A 82 -7.37 -5.39 -8.26
N LEU A 83 -6.43 -4.46 -8.46
CA LEU A 83 -6.16 -3.88 -9.77
C LEU A 83 -5.64 -4.93 -10.76
N ALA A 84 -4.78 -5.84 -10.32
CA ALA A 84 -4.30 -6.95 -11.14
C ALA A 84 -5.42 -7.92 -11.52
N TRP A 85 -6.36 -8.17 -10.60
CA TRP A 85 -7.55 -8.96 -10.88
C TRP A 85 -8.48 -8.27 -11.88
N LEU A 86 -8.72 -6.97 -11.73
CA LEU A 86 -9.51 -6.16 -12.68
C LEU A 86 -8.89 -6.20 -14.08
N GLU A 87 -7.57 -6.02 -14.21
CA GLU A 87 -6.88 -6.10 -15.49
C GLU A 87 -7.09 -7.47 -16.17
N ARG A 88 -7.01 -8.58 -15.41
CA ARG A 88 -7.31 -9.92 -15.93
C ARG A 88 -8.74 -10.03 -16.42
N ARG A 89 -9.72 -9.50 -15.68
CA ARG A 89 -11.14 -9.55 -16.05
C ARG A 89 -11.43 -8.75 -17.33
N ILE A 90 -10.83 -7.57 -17.48
CA ILE A 90 -10.94 -6.75 -18.70
C ILE A 90 -10.39 -7.50 -19.92
N LYS A 91 -9.22 -8.14 -19.78
CA LYS A 91 -8.62 -8.95 -20.84
C LYS A 91 -9.49 -10.14 -21.26
N TYR A 92 -10.12 -10.83 -20.30
CA TYR A 92 -11.03 -11.94 -20.60
C TYR A 92 -12.30 -11.49 -21.35
N SER A 93 -12.81 -10.28 -21.07
CA SER A 93 -14.02 -9.75 -21.71
C SER A 93 -13.82 -9.29 -23.15
N THR A 94 -12.60 -8.86 -23.52
CA THR A 94 -12.28 -8.39 -24.88
C THR A 94 -11.87 -9.52 -25.83
N SER A 95 -11.73 -10.75 -25.32
CA SER A 95 -11.37 -11.94 -26.11
C SER A 95 -12.57 -12.77 -26.57
N LYS A 96 -13.80 -12.42 -26.16
CA LYS A 96 -15.06 -12.95 -26.69
C LYS A 96 -15.64 -11.96 -27.69
#